data_AF-A0A7S0GKI7-F1
#
_entry.id   AF-A0A7S0GKI7-F1
#
_cell.length_a   1.000
_cell.length_b   1.000
_cell.length_c   1.000
_cell.angle_alpha   90.00
_cell.angle_beta   90.00
_cell.angle_gamma   90.00
#
_symmetry.space_group_name_H-M   'P 1'
#
loop_
_entity.id
_entity.type
_entity.pdbx_description
1 polymer ?
#
loop_
_entity_poly.entity_id
_entity_poly.type
_entity_poly.pdbx_seq_one_letter_code
_entity_poly.pdbx_strand_id
1 'polypeptide(L)'
;PKGNLLFPCLLKSAFLLERALKPNREPSSMIAVNRNALFRPHVDVGAGAGQSTSLICGLGTYTGGELVVEGEKMDIRYKGVEFNGWKQRHWTMPFRGERFSLVWFTPKGCEGIHGLDLVPKEETT
;
A
#
# COMPACT_ATOMS: atom_id res chain seq x y z
N PRO A 1 -9.64 -13.00 -1.58
CA PRO A 1 -10.44 -12.66 -0.38
C PRO A 1 -11.91 -12.38 -0.74
N LYS A 2 -12.90 -12.72 0.10
CA LYS A 2 -14.32 -12.47 -0.21
C LYS A 2 -14.62 -10.99 -0.52
N GLY A 3 -13.98 -10.06 0.20
CA GLY A 3 -14.15 -8.62 -0.03
C GLY A 3 -13.77 -8.18 -1.45
N ASN A 4 -12.74 -8.78 -2.06
CA ASN A 4 -12.33 -8.46 -3.43
C ASN A 4 -13.39 -8.83 -4.47
N LEU A 5 -14.17 -9.89 -4.21
CA LEU A 5 -15.27 -10.32 -5.07
C LEU A 5 -16.51 -9.44 -4.89
N LEU A 6 -16.77 -8.99 -3.65
CA LEU A 6 -17.91 -8.12 -3.33
C LEU A 6 -17.71 -6.69 -3.84
N PHE A 7 -16.46 -6.22 -3.94
CA PHE A 7 -16.14 -4.85 -4.31
C PHE A 7 -15.06 -4.78 -5.40
N PRO A 8 -15.29 -5.34 -6.60
CA PRO A 8 -14.30 -5.40 -7.66
C PRO A 8 -13.87 -4.01 -8.15
N CYS A 9 -14.80 -3.04 -8.19
CA CYS A 9 -14.51 -1.66 -8.56
C CYS A 9 -13.57 -0.97 -7.56
N LEU A 10 -13.69 -1.28 -6.26
CA LEU A 10 -12.79 -0.75 -5.24
C LEU A 10 -11.39 -1.30 -5.42
N LEU A 11 -11.27 -2.62 -5.63
CA LEU A 11 -9.99 -3.27 -5.91
C LEU A 11 -9.31 -2.67 -7.14
N LYS A 12 -10.05 -2.56 -8.25
CA LYS A 12 -9.59 -1.95 -9.50
C LYS A 12 -9.11 -0.52 -9.27
N SER A 13 -9.91 0.30 -8.60
CA SER A 13 -9.59 1.70 -8.33
C SER A 13 -8.33 1.84 -7.46
N ALA A 14 -8.15 0.94 -6.49
CA ALA A 14 -6.98 0.95 -5.63
C ALA A 14 -5.67 0.67 -6.41
N PHE A 15 -5.67 -0.27 -7.35
CA PHE A 15 -4.49 -0.50 -8.20
C PHE A 15 -4.32 0.54 -9.32
N LEU A 16 -5.41 1.12 -9.83
CA LEU A 16 -5.31 2.26 -10.75
C LEU A 16 -4.67 3.49 -10.07
N LEU A 17 -4.92 3.68 -8.76
CA LEU A 17 -4.29 4.74 -7.99
C LEU A 17 -2.77 4.54 -7.85
N GLU A 18 -2.27 3.31 -7.66
CA GLU A 18 -0.82 3.02 -7.69
C GLU A 18 -0.19 3.53 -8.98
N ARG A 19 -0.77 3.17 -10.13
CA ARG A 19 -0.28 3.58 -11.44
C ARG A 19 -0.32 5.10 -11.64
N ALA A 20 -1.34 5.76 -11.10
CA ALA A 20 -1.44 7.22 -11.15
C ALA A 20 -0.38 7.91 -10.27
N LEU A 21 -0.06 7.36 -9.10
CA LEU A 21 0.94 7.89 -8.18
C LEU A 21 2.37 7.67 -8.68
N LYS A 22 2.64 6.51 -9.30
CA LYS A 22 3.96 6.10 -9.78
C LYS A 22 3.83 5.35 -11.11
N PRO A 23 3.74 6.05 -12.26
CA PRO A 23 3.50 5.40 -13.55
C PRO A 23 4.67 4.53 -14.05
N ASN A 24 5.89 4.74 -13.55
CA ASN A 24 7.11 4.07 -14.03
C ASN A 24 7.59 2.94 -13.10
N ARG A 25 6.88 2.63 -12.00
CA ARG A 25 7.25 1.52 -11.12
C ARG A 25 6.69 0.21 -11.67
N GLU A 26 7.29 -0.90 -11.27
CA GLU A 26 6.71 -2.22 -11.51
C GLU A 26 5.36 -2.35 -10.77
N PRO A 27 4.28 -2.77 -11.44
CA PRO A 27 2.97 -2.93 -10.80
C PRO A 27 3.01 -3.94 -9.65
N SER A 28 2.32 -3.63 -8.55
CA SER A 28 2.29 -4.52 -7.39
C SER A 28 1.24 -5.63 -7.54
N SER A 29 1.50 -6.79 -6.94
CA SER A 29 0.53 -7.91 -6.90
C SER A 29 -0.48 -7.78 -5.76
N MET A 30 -0.12 -7.08 -4.68
CA MET A 30 -0.92 -6.96 -3.46
C MET A 30 -1.08 -5.52 -3.00
N ILE A 31 -2.15 -5.29 -2.24
CA ILE A 31 -2.41 -4.06 -1.51
C ILE A 31 -2.91 -4.39 -0.10
N ALA A 32 -2.32 -3.74 0.91
CA ALA A 32 -2.86 -3.68 2.26
C ALA A 32 -3.54 -2.33 2.49
N VAL A 33 -4.78 -2.36 3.01
CA VAL A 33 -5.54 -1.16 3.35
C VAL A 33 -5.75 -1.12 4.86
N ASN A 34 -5.24 -0.08 5.50
CA ASN A 34 -5.32 0.10 6.94
C ASN A 34 -6.18 1.32 7.27
N ARG A 35 -7.10 1.20 8.23
CA ARG A 35 -7.90 2.33 8.77
C ARG A 35 -7.45 2.65 10.19
N ASN A 36 -7.03 3.88 10.42
CA ASN A 36 -6.57 4.40 11.71
C ASN A 36 -5.52 3.51 12.41
N ALA A 37 -4.70 2.80 11.64
CA ALA A 37 -3.65 1.96 12.17
C ALA A 37 -2.42 2.78 12.55
N LEU A 38 -1.92 2.55 13.76
CA LEU A 38 -0.65 3.08 14.25
C LEU A 38 0.33 1.90 14.38
N PHE A 39 1.43 1.96 13.64
CA PHE A 39 2.47 0.94 13.69
C PHE A 39 3.65 1.43 14.54
N ARG A 40 4.18 0.56 15.40
CA ARG A 40 5.44 0.79 16.12
C ARG A 40 6.64 0.57 15.19
N PRO A 41 7.85 1.04 15.51
CA PRO A 41 9.05 0.80 14.69
C PRO A 41 9.30 -0.69 14.42
N HIS A 42 9.25 -1.08 13.14
CA HIS A 42 9.41 -2.46 12.69
C HIS A 42 10.03 -2.53 11.28
N VAL A 43 10.41 -3.73 10.87
CA VAL A 43 10.55 -4.12 9.46
C VAL A 43 9.44 -5.10 9.13
N ASP A 44 9.06 -5.20 7.86
CA ASP A 44 8.09 -6.19 7.42
C ASP A 44 8.63 -7.60 7.70
N VAL A 45 7.78 -8.49 8.19
CA VAL A 45 8.13 -9.89 8.49
C VAL A 45 7.23 -10.86 7.72
N GLY A 46 7.64 -12.13 7.59
CA GLY A 46 6.85 -13.15 6.90
C GLY A 46 6.93 -13.02 5.37
N ALA A 47 5.79 -12.86 4.69
CA ALA A 47 5.73 -12.68 3.23
C ALA A 47 6.52 -11.46 2.72
N GLY A 48 6.95 -10.57 3.62
CA GLY A 48 7.89 -9.48 3.34
C GLY A 48 9.34 -9.90 3.10
N ALA A 49 9.73 -11.15 3.40
CA ALA A 49 11.08 -11.64 3.18
C ALA A 49 11.45 -11.68 1.69
N GLY A 50 12.12 -10.62 1.21
CA GLY A 50 12.45 -10.43 -0.20
C GLY A 50 11.31 -9.90 -1.06
N GLN A 51 10.33 -9.20 -0.48
CA GLN A 51 9.31 -8.48 -1.25
C GLN A 51 9.93 -7.35 -2.08
N SER A 52 9.16 -6.86 -3.07
CA SER A 52 9.50 -5.66 -3.84
C SER A 52 9.58 -4.40 -2.98
N THR A 53 10.09 -3.31 -3.53
CA THR A 53 9.94 -1.98 -2.91
C THR A 53 8.46 -1.64 -2.74
N SER A 54 8.06 -1.31 -1.52
CA SER A 54 6.69 -0.94 -1.19
C SER A 54 6.38 0.48 -1.68
N LEU A 55 5.14 0.73 -2.10
CA LEU A 55 4.57 2.08 -2.25
C LEU A 55 3.54 2.29 -1.15
N ILE A 56 3.53 3.46 -0.52
CA ILE A 56 2.51 3.83 0.45
C ILE A 56 1.92 5.20 0.16
N CYS A 57 0.61 5.33 0.36
CA CYS A 57 -0.13 6.59 0.28
C CYS A 57 -1.15 6.67 1.41
N GLY A 58 -1.27 7.85 2.03
CA GLY A 58 -2.27 8.16 3.03
C GLY A 58 -3.48 8.88 2.42
N LEU A 59 -4.69 8.50 2.81
CA LEU A 59 -5.95 9.12 2.40
C LEU A 59 -6.77 9.56 3.61
N GLY A 60 -7.71 10.49 3.39
CA GLY A 60 -8.67 10.94 4.39
C GLY A 60 -8.41 12.35 4.93
N THR A 61 -9.04 12.63 6.06
CA THR A 61 -9.03 13.93 6.73
C THR A 61 -8.36 13.79 8.09
N TYR A 62 -7.05 14.00 8.10
CA TYR A 62 -6.22 13.86 9.29
C TYR A 62 -5.05 14.87 9.31
N THR A 63 -4.49 15.06 10.51
CA THR A 63 -3.26 15.83 10.77
C THR A 63 -2.22 14.95 11.43
N GLY A 64 -0.93 15.19 11.16
CA GLY A 64 0.17 14.30 11.55
C GLY A 64 0.17 13.01 10.73
N GLY A 65 0.64 11.90 11.31
CA GLY A 65 0.53 10.58 10.67
C GLY A 65 1.54 10.32 9.56
N GLU A 66 2.64 11.08 9.57
CA GLU A 66 3.80 10.89 8.72
C GLU A 66 4.31 9.45 8.84
N LEU A 67 4.81 8.92 7.73
CA LEU A 67 5.62 7.71 7.74
C LEU A 67 7.03 8.10 8.16
N VAL A 68 7.65 7.32 9.04
CA VAL A 68 9.09 7.42 9.29
C VAL A 68 9.78 6.20 8.70
N VAL A 69 10.87 6.40 7.95
CA VAL A 69 11.73 5.34 7.42
C VAL A 69 13.17 5.70 7.76
N GLU A 70 13.87 4.81 8.47
CA GLU A 70 15.27 5.06 8.91
C GLU A 70 15.47 6.42 9.61
N GLY A 71 14.46 6.87 10.35
CA GLY A 71 14.47 8.16 11.07
C GLY A 71 14.01 9.37 10.25
N GLU A 72 13.91 9.25 8.92
CA GLU A 72 13.39 10.33 8.07
C GLU A 72 11.86 10.34 8.01
N LYS A 73 11.27 11.50 8.29
CA LYS A 73 9.82 11.71 8.27
C LYS A 73 9.35 12.10 6.87
N MET A 74 8.32 11.43 6.39
CA MET A 74 7.73 11.64 5.07
C MET A 74 6.23 11.88 5.18
N ASP A 75 5.78 12.97 4.56
CA ASP A 75 4.35 13.22 4.35
C ASP A 75 3.84 12.33 3.23
N ILE A 76 2.88 11.46 3.57
CA ILE A 76 2.26 10.53 2.64
C ILE A 76 0.83 10.92 2.26
N ARG A 77 0.30 12.05 2.77
CA ARG A 77 -1.11 12.42 2.54
C ARG A 77 -1.31 12.79 1.08
N TYR A 78 -2.06 11.96 0.35
CA TYR A 78 -2.24 12.03 -1.11
C TYR A 78 -0.93 12.04 -1.91
N LYS A 79 0.15 11.47 -1.34
CA LYS A 79 1.48 11.41 -1.95
C LYS A 79 2.01 9.98 -1.86
N GLY A 80 2.42 9.43 -3.00
CA GLY A 80 3.02 8.10 -3.08
C GLY A 80 4.49 8.14 -2.66
N VAL A 81 4.84 7.42 -1.60
CA VAL A 81 6.21 7.29 -1.09
C VAL A 81 6.67 5.85 -1.25
N GLU A 82 7.88 5.67 -1.79
CA GLU A 82 8.48 4.35 -1.96
C GLU A 82 9.52 4.09 -0.88
N PHE A 83 9.52 2.88 -0.33
CA PHE A 83 10.50 2.45 0.67
C PHE A 83 10.64 0.93 0.67
N ASN A 84 11.78 0.43 1.13
CA ASN A 84 12.02 -1.00 1.27
C ASN A 84 11.58 -1.47 2.65
N GLY A 85 10.30 -1.83 2.82
CA GLY A 85 9.76 -2.25 4.11
C GLY A 85 10.42 -3.48 4.73
N TRP A 86 11.07 -4.32 3.91
CA TRP A 86 11.84 -5.48 4.37
C TRP A 86 13.18 -5.09 5.00
N LYS A 87 13.91 -4.14 4.41
CA LYS A 87 15.25 -3.75 4.85
C LYS A 87 15.27 -2.53 5.76
N GLN A 88 14.23 -1.69 5.68
CA GLN A 88 14.21 -0.39 6.33
C GLN A 88 13.20 -0.36 7.47
N ARG A 89 13.67 0.03 8.65
CA ARG A 89 12.85 0.21 9.84
C ARG A 89 11.91 1.38 9.62
N HIS A 90 10.63 1.16 9.87
CA HIS A 90 9.60 2.15 9.61
C HIS A 90 8.43 2.11 10.61
N TRP A 91 7.72 3.22 10.75
CA TRP A 91 6.56 3.38 11.64
C TRP A 91 5.68 4.58 11.30
N THR A 92 4.51 4.65 11.92
CA THR A 92 3.58 5.77 11.76
C THR A 92 3.72 6.74 12.93
N MET A 93 3.88 8.03 12.65
CA MET A 93 3.80 9.08 13.68
C MET A 93 2.36 9.23 14.20
N PRO A 94 2.15 9.77 15.42
CA PRO A 94 0.80 10.05 15.91
C PRO A 94 -0.01 10.93 14.96
N PHE A 95 -1.32 10.69 14.88
CA PHE A 95 -2.25 11.47 14.08
C PHE A 95 -3.59 11.66 14.78
N ARG A 96 -4.36 12.65 14.29
CA ARG A 96 -5.75 12.90 14.69
C ARG A 96 -6.62 13.01 13.44
N GLY A 97 -7.82 12.44 13.50
CA GLY A 97 -8.78 12.40 12.39
C GLY A 97 -8.94 10.99 11.81
N GLU A 98 -9.46 10.90 10.59
CA GLU A 98 -9.61 9.63 9.89
C GLU A 98 -8.52 9.47 8.83
N ARG A 99 -7.67 8.47 9.04
CA ARG A 99 -6.53 8.14 8.19
C ARG A 99 -6.68 6.74 7.63
N PHE A 100 -6.67 6.64 6.32
CA PHE A 100 -6.42 5.39 5.63
C PHE A 100 -4.99 5.37 5.11
N SER A 101 -4.33 4.22 5.11
CA SER A 101 -3.09 4.03 4.36
C SER A 101 -3.19 2.82 3.47
N LEU A 102 -2.85 3.02 2.20
CA LEU A 102 -2.79 2.02 1.15
C LEU A 102 -1.31 1.69 0.95
N VAL A 103 -0.95 0.41 1.07
CA VAL A 103 0.42 -0.07 0.90
C VAL A 103 0.43 -1.11 -0.22
N TRP A 104 1.09 -0.82 -1.33
CA TRP A 104 1.25 -1.72 -2.46
C TRP A 104 2.63 -2.39 -2.42
N PHE A 105 2.65 -3.70 -2.65
CA PHE A 105 3.87 -4.50 -2.63
C PHE A 105 3.65 -5.82 -3.39
N THR A 106 4.75 -6.47 -3.78
CA THR A 106 4.76 -7.81 -4.36
C THR A 106 5.57 -8.73 -3.46
N PRO A 107 4.96 -9.74 -2.82
CA PRO A 107 5.69 -10.74 -2.07
C PRO A 107 6.67 -11.50 -2.96
N LYS A 108 7.72 -12.03 -2.34
CA LYS A 108 8.66 -12.92 -3.02
C LYS A 108 7.93 -14.13 -3.62
N GLY A 109 8.23 -14.46 -4.88
CA GLY A 109 7.58 -15.54 -5.62
C GLY A 109 6.29 -15.14 -6.33
N CYS A 110 5.89 -13.86 -6.27
CA CYS A 110 4.77 -13.30 -7.03
C CYS A 110 5.23 -12.30 -8.10
N GLU A 111 6.51 -12.36 -8.50
CA GLU A 111 7.06 -11.50 -9.54
C GLU A 111 6.29 -11.69 -10.86
N GLY A 112 5.98 -10.58 -11.55
CA GLY A 112 5.18 -10.59 -12.78
C GLY A 112 3.67 -10.82 -12.59
N ILE A 113 3.19 -11.00 -11.36
CA ILE A 113 1.76 -11.01 -11.05
C ILE A 113 1.34 -9.58 -10.74
N HIS A 114 0.32 -9.06 -11.42
CA HIS A 114 -0.17 -7.70 -11.17
C HIS A 114 -1.58 -7.70 -10.59
N GLY A 115 -1.82 -6.85 -9.60
CA GLY A 115 -3.11 -6.80 -8.91
C GLY A 115 -4.29 -6.45 -9.81
N LEU A 116 -4.07 -5.69 -10.89
CA LEU A 116 -5.10 -5.40 -11.89
C LEU A 116 -5.55 -6.65 -12.66
N ASP A 117 -4.65 -7.61 -12.88
CA ASP A 117 -4.96 -8.86 -13.58
C ASP A 117 -5.78 -9.81 -12.71
N LEU A 118 -5.81 -9.55 -11.39
CA LEU A 118 -6.57 -10.31 -10.39
C LEU A 118 -7.98 -9.75 -10.15
N VAL A 119 -8.33 -8.61 -10.76
CA VAL A 119 -9.67 -8.03 -10.64
C VAL A 119 -10.67 -8.95 -11.37
N PRO A 120 -11.76 -9.39 -10.71
CA PRO A 120 -12.79 -10.16 -11.39
C PRO A 120 -13.29 -9.43 -12.62
N LYS A 121 -13.31 -10.11 -13.77
CA LYS A 121 -13.94 -9.57 -14.98
C LYS A 121 -15.43 -9.48 -14.72
N GLU A 122 -16.05 -8.35 -15.08
CA GLU A 122 -17.51 -8.28 -15.13
C GLU A 122 -17.97 -9.37 -16.11
N GLU A 123 -18.79 -10.30 -15.63
CA GLU A 123 -19.51 -11.21 -16.52
C GLU A 123 -20.47 -10.32 -17.32
N THR A 124 -20.20 -10.19 -18.62
CA THR A 124 -21.16 -9.61 -19.56
C THR A 124 -22.38 -10.53 -19.59
N THR A 125 -23.43 -10.17 -18.86
CA THR A 125 -24.79 -10.68 -19.03
C THR A 125 -25.49 -10.00 -20.19
#